data_AF-A0A5F2GLG4-F1
#
_entry.id   AF-A0A5F2GLG4-F1
#
_cell.length_a   1.000
_cell.length_b   1.000
_cell.length_c   1.000
_cell.angle_alpha   90.00
_cell.angle_beta   90.00
_cell.angle_gamma   90.00
#
_symmetry.space_group_name_H-M   'P 1'
#
loop_
_entity.id
_entity.type
_entity.pdbx_description
1 polymer ?
#
loop_
_entity_poly.entity_id
_entity_poly.type
_entity_poly.pdbx_seq_one_letter_code
_entity_poly.pdbx_strand_id
1 'polypeptide(L)'
;MPVTAGLVELIRQAALIAPRVAGDLDYVRVDFLVTRERLYAGEITVYSAGGYATWSNPAIMADMERRWRLDHSDYLRRRHSGLARLYADALRSKCLRANGSPEPVAVAEIHPPLGVPDPHDA
;
A
#
# COMPACT_ATOMS: atom_id res chain seq x y z
N MET A 1 -6.02 22.44 5.45
CA MET A 1 -4.88 23.38 5.61
C MET A 1 -4.53 23.96 4.25
N PRO A 2 -4.20 25.25 4.14
CA PRO A 2 -3.68 25.82 2.90
C PRO A 2 -2.28 25.26 2.59
N VAL A 3 -2.01 25.03 1.30
CA VAL A 3 -0.69 24.61 0.83
C VAL A 3 0.21 25.84 0.75
N THR A 4 1.20 25.93 1.62
CA THR A 4 2.18 27.04 1.65
C THR A 4 3.48 26.63 0.96
N ALA A 5 4.30 27.61 0.54
CA ALA A 5 5.61 27.33 -0.05
C ALA A 5 6.52 26.50 0.87
N GLY A 6 6.49 26.79 2.19
CA GLY A 6 7.24 26.02 3.19
C GLY A 6 6.76 24.57 3.30
N LEU A 7 5.44 24.33 3.26
CA LEU A 7 4.91 22.97 3.26
C LEU A 7 5.34 22.20 1.99
N VAL A 8 5.31 22.85 0.83
CA VAL A 8 5.78 22.24 -0.44
C VAL A 8 7.25 21.83 -0.34
N GLU A 9 8.09 22.65 0.29
CA GLU A 9 9.51 22.30 0.47
C GLU A 9 9.70 21.09 1.39
N LEU A 10 8.96 21.02 2.49
CA LEU A 10 8.99 19.85 3.38
C LEU A 10 8.50 18.58 2.67
N ILE A 11 7.50 18.69 1.79
CA ILE A 11 7.04 17.56 0.95
C ILE A 11 8.16 17.10 0.00
N ARG A 12 8.89 18.03 -0.63
CA ARG A 12 10.04 17.66 -1.47
C ARG A 12 11.12 16.96 -0.67
N GLN A 13 11.43 17.46 0.53
CA GLN A 13 12.40 16.81 1.42
C GLN A 13 11.96 15.40 1.82
N ALA A 14 10.68 15.21 2.17
CA ALA A 14 10.12 13.90 2.46
C ALA A 14 10.30 12.93 1.28
N ALA A 15 9.98 13.38 0.06
CA ALA A 15 10.14 12.58 -1.15
C ALA A 15 11.61 12.19 -1.43
N LEU A 16 12.57 13.04 -1.07
CA LEU A 16 14.01 12.74 -1.19
C LEU A 16 14.52 11.79 -0.10
N ILE A 17 13.94 11.84 1.10
CA ILE A 17 14.36 11.02 2.24
C ILE A 17 13.73 9.62 2.16
N ALA A 18 12.49 9.50 1.67
CA ALA A 18 11.74 8.25 1.65
C ALA A 18 12.50 7.06 1.03
N PRO A 19 13.20 7.19 -0.12
CA PRO A 19 13.96 6.07 -0.69
C PRO A 19 15.11 5.60 0.21
N ARG A 20 15.74 6.53 0.95
CA ARG A 20 16.84 6.21 1.87
C ARG A 20 16.32 5.46 3.10
N VAL A 21 15.12 5.79 3.55
CA VAL A 21 14.42 5.10 4.65
C VAL A 21 13.95 3.71 4.21
N ALA A 22 13.47 3.58 2.96
CA ALA A 22 13.04 2.30 2.41
C ALA A 22 14.18 1.28 2.26
N GLY A 23 15.41 1.73 1.98
CA GLY A 23 16.56 0.84 1.82
C GLY A 23 16.33 -0.18 0.69
N ASP A 24 16.57 -1.47 1.00
CA ASP A 24 16.44 -2.57 0.05
C ASP A 24 15.04 -3.22 0.04
N LEU A 25 14.06 -2.60 0.70
CA LEU A 25 12.70 -3.14 0.75
C LEU A 25 12.00 -2.99 -0.60
N ASP A 26 11.40 -4.08 -1.08
CA ASP A 26 10.81 -4.15 -2.43
C ASP A 26 9.68 -3.13 -2.64
N TYR A 27 8.86 -2.91 -1.62
CA TYR A 27 7.72 -1.98 -1.67
C TYR A 27 7.25 -1.61 -0.26
N VAL A 28 7.33 -0.32 0.11
CA VAL A 28 6.91 0.19 1.41
C VAL A 28 6.25 1.56 1.29
N ARG A 29 5.38 1.88 2.26
CA ARG A 29 4.96 3.25 2.53
C ARG A 29 5.85 3.84 3.62
N VAL A 30 6.30 5.08 3.44
CA VAL A 30 7.01 5.84 4.47
C VAL A 30 6.21 7.09 4.77
N ASP A 31 5.72 7.19 5.99
CA ASP A 31 4.90 8.32 6.42
C ASP A 31 5.75 9.36 7.12
N PHE A 32 5.46 10.62 6.81
CA PHE A 32 6.10 11.76 7.44
C PHE A 32 5.07 12.63 8.14
N LEU A 33 5.42 13.05 9.36
CA LEU A 33 4.67 14.03 10.10
C LEU A 33 5.33 15.41 9.92
N VAL A 34 4.55 16.37 9.44
CA VAL A 34 4.97 17.76 9.33
C VAL A 34 4.43 18.56 10.52
N THR A 35 5.34 19.19 11.24
CA THR A 35 5.02 20.29 12.18
C THR A 35 5.42 21.62 11.54
N ARG A 36 5.07 22.77 12.14
CA ARG A 36 5.35 24.10 11.54
C ARG A 36 6.79 24.30 11.06
N GLU A 37 7.76 23.67 11.70
CA GLU A 37 9.19 23.92 11.44
C GLU A 37 9.97 22.68 11.02
N ARG A 38 9.37 21.48 11.16
CA ARG A 38 10.14 20.23 11.11
C ARG A 38 9.37 19.09 10.47
N LEU A 39 10.13 18.28 9.75
CA LEU A 39 9.73 17.01 9.16
C LEU A 39 10.23 15.86 10.04
N TYR A 40 9.34 14.95 10.40
CA TYR A 40 9.67 13.75 11.17
C TYR A 40 9.28 12.50 10.37
N ALA A 41 10.16 11.49 10.34
CA ALA A 41 9.77 10.15 9.87
C ALA A 41 8.91 9.49 10.95
N GLY A 42 7.71 9.06 10.58
CA GLY A 42 6.72 8.51 11.52
C GLY A 42 6.60 6.99 11.45
N GLU A 43 6.29 6.46 10.26
CA GLU A 43 5.93 5.05 10.07
C GLU A 43 6.57 4.48 8.80
N ILE A 44 6.95 3.20 8.84
CA ILE A 44 7.31 2.40 7.65
C ILE A 44 6.42 1.17 7.62
N THR A 45 5.74 0.95 6.50
CA THR A 45 4.74 -0.14 6.39
C THR A 45 4.98 -0.97 5.15
N VAL A 46 5.20 -2.27 5.35
CA VAL A 46 5.62 -3.27 4.33
C VAL A 46 4.46 -3.75 3.43
N TYR A 47 3.27 -3.23 3.68
CA TYR A 47 2.11 -3.34 2.82
C TYR A 47 1.47 -1.96 2.81
N SER A 48 1.31 -1.36 1.63
CA SER A 48 0.91 0.06 1.51
C SER A 48 -0.41 0.43 2.20
N ALA A 49 -1.21 -0.58 2.57
CA ALA A 49 -2.42 -0.48 3.36
C ALA A 49 -2.31 -1.27 4.67
N GLY A 50 -1.43 -0.86 5.60
CA GLY A 50 -1.46 -1.32 7.00
C GLY A 50 -2.73 -0.89 7.74
N GLY A 51 -3.89 -1.36 7.27
CA GLY A 51 -5.22 -0.85 7.60
C GLY A 51 -5.94 -0.35 6.36
N TYR A 52 -7.26 -0.57 6.30
CA TYR A 52 -8.21 -0.17 5.25
C TYR A 52 -8.23 1.37 5.04
N ALA A 53 -7.17 1.93 4.47
CA ALA A 53 -7.08 3.35 4.15
C ALA A 53 -7.64 3.56 2.74
N THR A 54 -8.85 4.09 2.64
CA THR A 54 -9.37 4.64 1.39
C THR A 54 -8.74 6.02 1.17
N TRP A 55 -7.99 6.16 0.09
CA TRP A 55 -7.45 7.47 -0.28
C TRP A 55 -8.56 8.30 -0.91
N SER A 56 -8.68 9.56 -0.50
CA SER A 56 -9.68 10.49 -1.05
C SER A 56 -9.54 10.72 -2.55
N ASN A 57 -8.36 10.44 -3.11
CA ASN A 57 -8.12 10.40 -4.54
C ASN A 57 -7.87 8.95 -5.00
N PRO A 58 -8.81 8.32 -5.72
CA PRO A 58 -8.65 6.93 -6.19
C PRO A 58 -7.51 6.77 -7.20
N ALA A 59 -7.08 7.84 -7.88
CA ALA A 59 -5.93 7.78 -8.78
C ALA A 59 -4.61 7.45 -8.03
N ILE A 60 -4.51 7.85 -6.75
CA ILE A 60 -3.36 7.53 -5.90
C ILE A 60 -3.33 6.03 -5.59
N MET A 61 -4.47 5.44 -5.21
CA MET A 61 -4.56 3.99 -4.99
C MET A 61 -4.21 3.21 -6.25
N ALA A 62 -4.81 3.58 -7.37
CA ALA A 62 -4.54 2.90 -8.64
C ALA A 62 -3.05 3.01 -9.04
N ASP A 63 -2.38 4.14 -8.77
CA ASP A 63 -0.94 4.28 -9.02
C ASP A 63 -0.08 3.45 -8.07
N MET A 64 -0.44 3.41 -6.79
CA MET A 64 0.23 2.57 -5.79
C MET A 64 0.13 1.08 -6.16
N GLU A 65 -1.06 0.60 -6.52
CA GLU A 65 -1.28 -0.78 -6.96
C GLU A 65 -0.45 -1.14 -8.20
N ARG A 66 -0.40 -0.26 -9.20
CA ARG A 66 0.42 -0.47 -10.41
C ARG A 66 1.91 -0.57 -10.10
N ARG A 67 2.40 0.17 -9.10
CA ARG A 67 3.81 0.15 -8.69
C ARG A 67 4.16 -1.05 -7.83
N TRP A 68 3.18 -1.76 -7.29
CA TRP A 68 3.42 -2.93 -6.48
C TRP A 68 3.79 -4.15 -7.34
N ARG A 69 5.10 -4.33 -7.54
CA ARG A 69 5.67 -5.44 -8.32
C ARG A 69 5.83 -6.70 -7.47
N LEU A 70 4.69 -7.33 -7.16
CA LEU A 70 4.66 -8.60 -6.42
C LEU A 70 5.51 -9.69 -7.07
N ASP A 71 5.62 -9.69 -8.40
CA ASP A 71 6.46 -10.60 -9.19
C ASP A 71 7.96 -10.46 -8.91
N HIS A 72 8.40 -9.32 -8.36
CA HIS A 72 9.78 -9.04 -7.97
C HIS A 72 10.02 -9.18 -6.46
N SER A 73 9.01 -9.57 -5.68
CA SER A 73 9.14 -9.71 -4.22
C SER A 73 10.24 -10.69 -3.81
N ASP A 74 10.91 -10.42 -2.69
CA ASP A 74 11.94 -11.29 -2.10
C ASP A 74 11.41 -12.73 -1.89
N TYR A 75 10.15 -12.88 -1.49
CA TYR A 75 9.51 -14.19 -1.39
C TYR A 75 9.54 -14.92 -2.74
N LEU A 76 9.09 -14.31 -3.84
CA LEU A 76 9.09 -14.98 -5.14
C LEU A 76 10.48 -15.14 -5.77
N ARG A 77 11.47 -14.34 -5.34
CA ARG A 77 12.88 -14.49 -5.74
C ARG A 77 13.55 -15.68 -5.08
N ARG A 78 13.09 -16.12 -3.91
CA ARG A 78 13.63 -17.28 -3.19
C ARG A 78 13.12 -18.61 -3.77
N ARG A 79 13.95 -19.66 -3.65
CA ARG A 79 13.57 -21.02 -4.03
C ARG A 79 12.77 -21.67 -2.89
N HIS A 80 11.58 -22.14 -3.22
CA HIS A 80 10.68 -22.80 -2.28
C HIS A 80 10.53 -24.29 -2.54
N SER A 81 10.09 -25.04 -1.54
CA SER A 81 9.77 -26.47 -1.60
C SER A 81 8.41 -26.77 -0.93
N GLY A 82 7.84 -27.94 -1.22
CA GLY A 82 6.56 -28.37 -0.62
C GLY A 82 5.41 -27.41 -0.93
N LEU A 83 4.54 -27.17 0.07
CA LEU A 83 3.38 -26.29 -0.07
C LEU A 83 3.75 -24.85 -0.41
N ALA A 84 4.88 -24.36 0.08
CA ALA A 84 5.38 -23.02 -0.23
C ALA A 84 5.71 -22.87 -1.72
N ARG A 85 6.19 -23.95 -2.37
CA ARG A 85 6.41 -23.97 -3.82
C ARG A 85 5.10 -23.89 -4.58
N LEU A 86 4.09 -24.67 -4.18
CA LEU A 86 2.77 -24.63 -4.81
C LEU A 86 2.17 -23.22 -4.72
N TYR A 87 2.24 -22.59 -3.54
CA TYR A 87 1.80 -21.21 -3.36
C TYR A 87 2.58 -20.23 -4.22
N ALA A 88 3.92 -20.33 -4.26
CA ALA A 88 4.76 -19.46 -5.07
C ALA A 88 4.45 -19.59 -6.57
N ASP A 89 4.21 -20.81 -7.07
CA ASP A 89 3.87 -21.06 -8.48
C ASP A 89 2.48 -20.51 -8.82
N ALA A 90 1.49 -20.67 -7.93
CA ALA A 90 0.16 -20.06 -8.07
C ALA A 90 0.23 -18.53 -8.06
N LEU A 91 1.02 -17.95 -7.14
CA LEU A 91 1.18 -16.50 -7.03
C LEU A 91 1.88 -15.92 -8.27
N ARG A 92 2.95 -16.54 -8.77
CA ARG A 92 3.59 -16.15 -10.04
C ARG A 92 2.60 -16.18 -11.20
N SER A 93 1.78 -17.22 -11.28
CA SER A 93 0.76 -17.35 -12.32
C SER A 93 -0.27 -16.21 -12.25
N LYS A 94 -0.68 -15.81 -11.05
CA LYS A 94 -1.55 -14.65 -10.84
C LYS A 94 -0.89 -13.34 -11.27
N CYS A 95 0.37 -13.12 -10.89
CA CYS A 95 1.11 -11.91 -11.29
C CYS A 95 1.29 -11.80 -12.80
N LEU A 96 1.59 -12.90 -13.50
CA LEU A 96 1.67 -12.92 -14.97
C LEU A 96 0.35 -12.54 -15.64
N ARG A 97 -0.78 -12.95 -15.05
CA ARG A 97 -2.12 -12.58 -15.53
C ARG A 97 -2.46 -11.12 -15.27
N ALA A 98 -2.05 -10.57 -14.13
CA ALA A 98 -2.31 -9.18 -13.73
C ALA A 98 -1.49 -8.13 -14.52
N ASN A 99 -0.44 -8.55 -15.24
CA ASN A 99 0.23 -7.70 -16.23
C ASN A 99 -0.64 -7.44 -17.48
N GLY A 100 -1.73 -8.17 -17.67
CA GLY A 100 -2.91 -7.71 -18.39
C GLY A 100 -3.86 -7.08 -17.38
N SER A 101 -4.21 -5.80 -17.57
CA SER A 101 -5.08 -4.95 -16.73
C SER A 101 -5.77 -5.67 -15.56
N PRO A 102 -5.47 -5.31 -14.30
CA PRO A 102 -6.07 -5.99 -13.15
C PRO A 102 -7.59 -5.87 -13.21
N GLU A 103 -8.27 -7.01 -13.22
CA GLU A 103 -9.70 -7.08 -12.94
C GLU A 103 -9.94 -6.43 -11.55
N PRO A 104 -10.90 -5.50 -11.43
CA PRO A 104 -11.22 -4.90 -10.14
C PRO A 104 -11.50 -6.00 -9.12
N VAL A 105 -10.79 -5.97 -8.00
CA VAL A 105 -11.20 -6.79 -6.86
C VAL A 105 -12.53 -6.21 -6.41
N ALA A 106 -13.60 -6.98 -6.59
CA ALA A 106 -14.90 -6.62 -6.03
C ALA A 106 -14.69 -6.32 -4.56
N VAL A 107 -15.00 -5.08 -4.15
CA VAL A 107 -15.08 -4.71 -2.74
C VAL A 107 -16.05 -5.71 -2.15
N ALA A 108 -15.56 -6.67 -1.37
CA ALA A 108 -16.44 -7.51 -0.60
C ALA A 108 -17.26 -6.55 0.26
N GLU A 109 -18.57 -6.46 0.01
CA GLU A 109 -19.47 -5.80 0.93
C GLU A 109 -19.19 -6.44 2.29
N ILE A 110 -18.64 -5.63 3.20
CA ILE A 110 -18.47 -6.05 4.58
C ILE A 110 -19.91 -6.13 5.09
N HIS A 111 -20.53 -7.30 4.96
CA HIS A 111 -21.79 -7.56 5.62
C HIS A 111 -21.56 -7.28 7.11
N PRO A 112 -22.44 -6.49 7.76
CA PRO A 112 -22.36 -6.34 9.19
C PRO A 112 -22.38 -7.73 9.83
N PRO A 113 -21.61 -7.96 10.90
CA PRO A 113 -21.67 -9.24 11.60
C PRO A 113 -23.13 -9.53 11.95
N LEU A 114 -23.60 -10.72 11.57
CA LEU A 114 -24.93 -11.23 11.89
C LEU A 114 -25.21 -10.99 13.38
N GLY A 115 -26.06 -10.00 13.68
CA GLY A 115 -26.54 -9.75 15.05
C GLY A 115 -26.41 -8.32 15.59
N VAL A 116 -25.95 -7.32 14.83
CA VAL A 116 -26.03 -5.91 15.28
C VAL A 116 -27.22 -5.22 14.59
N PRO A 117 -28.27 -4.80 15.32
CA PRO A 117 -29.37 -4.05 14.74
C PRO A 117 -28.91 -2.67 14.24
N ASP A 118 -29.54 -2.19 13.17
CA ASP A 118 -29.29 -0.90 12.56
C ASP A 118 -29.63 0.23 13.58
N PRO A 119 -28.74 1.22 13.80
CA PRO A 119 -29.05 2.37 14.67
C PRO A 119 -30.24 3.23 14.21
N HIS A 120 -30.79 2.97 13.02
CA HIS A 120 -32.01 3.62 12.53
C HIS A 120 -33.32 2.86 12.84
N ASP A 121 -33.25 1.69 13.50
CA ASP A 121 -34.44 0.93 13.93
C ASP A 121 -34.91 1.27 15.37
N ALA A 122 -34.60 2.48 15.87
CA ALA A 122 -35.07 2.98 17.17
C ALA A 122 -35.89 4.28 17.06
#